data_AF-A0A7C7NA72-F1
#
_entry.id   AF-A0A7C7NA72-F1
#
_cell.length_a   1.000
_cell.length_b   1.000
_cell.length_c   1.000
_cell.angle_alpha   90.00
_cell.angle_beta   90.00
_cell.angle_gamma   90.00
#
_symmetry.space_group_name_H-M   'P 1'
#
loop_
_entity.id
_entity.type
_entity.pdbx_description
1 polymer ?
#
loop_
_entity_poly.entity_id
_entity_poly.type
_entity_poly.pdbx_seq_one_letter_code
_entity_poly.pdbx_strand_id
1 'polypeptide(L)'
;MTVHIRNIVVCTLLFCWYNVAFAQTYGNEWIQYDQKYYSFKVYPPTIPAPSPGHEFEDIDNIYSGIQRIDYDALVASAIPFTTFSTENIQIFAREKEIPIHIEDGGDSSMDPGDYILFYTERNDGWLDSTIYVDPNDIGNPFYSMYDDTLEYFFTWNASTNNLRYTVENDIDFNSYTPANYVLYQRYRSNTYYYIEGEHVSESTSSFNASIEGWSSGKVNGVSGGFTYNIGLFDINSVYQGLDAPNVLCDGAIIGASDAAYGGTGNHHAQWSIGASNYVINDTIWIGYNGVKLHSEFSPTLLPSSGDPNFLIKIIDD
;
A
#
# COMPACT_ATOMS: atom_id res chain seq x y z
N MET A 1 44.34 40.83 8.67
CA MET A 1 42.88 40.83 8.93
C MET A 1 42.22 39.71 8.11
N THR A 2 42.66 38.46 8.30
CA THR A 2 42.30 37.36 7.38
C THR A 2 42.33 35.97 8.04
N VAL A 3 42.42 35.91 9.38
CA VAL A 3 42.50 34.62 10.11
C VAL A 3 41.29 34.40 11.02
N HIS A 4 40.44 35.41 11.25
CA HIS A 4 39.27 35.28 12.14
C HIS A 4 37.93 35.02 11.44
N ILE A 5 37.86 35.13 10.11
CA ILE A 5 36.62 34.83 9.36
C ILE A 5 36.46 33.32 9.13
N ARG A 6 37.57 32.58 8.99
CA ARG A 6 37.54 31.14 8.66
C ARG A 6 36.97 30.28 9.79
N ASN A 7 37.16 30.69 11.06
CA ASN A 7 36.66 29.92 12.21
C ASN A 7 35.20 30.23 12.54
N ILE A 8 34.71 31.43 12.18
CA ILE A 8 33.29 31.78 12.35
C ILE A 8 32.45 31.02 11.31
N VAL A 9 32.89 30.95 10.06
CA VAL A 9 32.18 30.21 8.99
C VAL A 9 32.10 28.70 9.29
N VAL A 10 33.14 28.11 9.90
CA VAL A 10 33.12 26.69 10.31
C VAL A 10 32.18 26.44 11.50
N CYS A 11 32.05 27.39 12.43
CA CYS A 11 31.07 27.26 13.52
C CYS A 11 29.61 27.51 13.07
N THR A 12 29.37 28.33 12.03
CA THR A 12 28.01 28.55 11.51
C THR A 12 27.55 27.39 10.60
N LEU A 13 28.46 26.71 9.90
CA LEU A 13 28.14 25.53 9.09
C LEU A 13 27.82 24.26 9.90
N LEU A 14 28.25 24.19 11.18
CA LEU A 14 27.97 23.07 12.08
C LEU A 14 26.62 23.18 12.83
N PHE A 15 25.93 24.33 12.74
CA PHE A 15 24.64 24.56 13.42
C PHE A 15 23.42 24.57 12.48
N CYS A 16 23.62 24.37 11.17
CA CYS A 16 22.53 24.32 10.17
C CYS A 16 22.03 22.92 9.83
N TRP A 17 22.51 21.87 10.52
CA TRP A 17 21.80 20.58 10.56
C TRP A 17 20.74 20.61 11.65
N TYR A 18 19.68 21.39 11.41
CA TYR A 18 18.37 21.05 11.96
C TYR A 18 17.96 19.72 11.32
N ASN A 19 18.39 18.63 11.94
CA ASN A 19 17.65 17.39 11.82
C ASN A 19 16.25 17.72 12.34
N VAL A 20 15.26 17.67 11.46
CA VAL A 20 13.86 17.59 11.87
C VAL A 20 13.75 16.23 12.55
N ALA A 21 14.07 16.20 13.85
CA ALA A 21 13.87 15.03 14.66
C ALA A 21 12.35 14.89 14.80
N PHE A 22 11.76 14.00 14.01
CA PHE A 22 10.45 13.46 14.36
C PHE A 22 10.65 12.74 15.70
N ALA A 23 10.14 13.32 16.78
CA ALA A 23 9.99 12.57 18.02
C ALA A 23 9.18 11.31 17.67
N GLN A 24 9.70 10.13 18.02
CA GLN A 24 8.97 8.89 17.82
C GLN A 24 7.76 8.93 18.75
N THR A 25 6.58 9.18 18.19
CA THR A 25 5.32 8.76 18.80
C THR A 25 5.26 7.25 18.66
N TYR A 26 5.34 6.55 19.78
CA TYR A 26 5.22 5.09 19.91
C TYR A 26 3.73 4.67 19.76
N GLY A 27 3.20 4.85 18.55
CA GLY A 27 1.88 4.37 18.14
C GLY A 27 0.72 5.26 18.59
N ASN A 28 0.01 4.86 19.65
CA ASN A 28 -1.32 5.37 19.97
C ASN A 28 -1.34 6.53 21.00
N GLU A 29 -0.33 7.40 21.02
CA GLU A 29 -0.27 8.56 21.93
C GLU A 29 -1.38 9.59 21.73
N TRP A 30 -2.09 9.52 20.61
CA TRP A 30 -3.29 10.31 20.37
C TRP A 30 -4.44 9.95 21.30
N ILE A 31 -4.40 8.76 21.94
CA ILE A 31 -5.38 8.33 22.94
C ILE A 31 -5.18 9.10 24.25
N GLN A 32 -6.20 9.88 24.62
CA GLN A 32 -6.38 10.56 25.89
C GLN A 32 -7.33 9.73 26.74
N TYR A 33 -6.81 9.08 27.78
CA TYR A 33 -7.58 8.11 28.58
C TYR A 33 -8.82 8.69 29.28
N ASP A 34 -8.88 10.01 29.49
CA ASP A 34 -10.01 10.71 30.11
C ASP A 34 -11.06 11.19 29.09
N GLN A 35 -10.88 10.89 27.80
CA GLN A 35 -11.75 11.29 26.71
C GLN A 35 -12.50 10.11 26.10
N LYS A 36 -13.69 10.38 25.55
CA LYS A 36 -14.44 9.39 24.75
C LYS A 36 -13.98 9.42 23.30
N TYR A 37 -13.92 8.23 22.71
CA TYR A 37 -13.61 8.01 21.31
C TYR A 37 -14.76 7.28 20.64
N TYR A 38 -14.97 7.60 19.37
CA TYR A 38 -16.00 6.99 18.57
C TYR A 38 -15.35 6.25 17.45
N SER A 39 -15.52 4.93 17.46
CA SER A 39 -14.91 4.09 16.46
C SER A 39 -15.94 3.61 15.46
N PHE A 40 -15.50 3.46 14.22
CA PHE A 40 -16.29 2.87 13.17
C PHE A 40 -15.41 1.99 12.30
N LYS A 41 -16.00 0.90 11.82
CA LYS A 41 -15.33 -0.11 11.02
C LYS A 41 -15.48 0.20 9.54
N VAL A 42 -14.37 0.16 8.85
CA VAL A 42 -14.31 0.09 7.38
C VAL A 42 -13.91 -1.34 7.05
N TYR A 43 -14.84 -2.09 6.46
CA TYR A 43 -14.63 -3.47 6.06
C TYR A 43 -15.31 -3.73 4.72
N PRO A 44 -14.79 -4.68 3.94
CA PRO A 44 -15.43 -5.08 2.70
C PRO A 44 -16.64 -5.98 2.95
N PRO A 45 -17.81 -5.75 2.33
CA PRO A 45 -18.95 -6.65 2.33
C PRO A 45 -18.76 -7.80 1.33
N THR A 46 -17.79 -7.70 0.43
CA THR A 46 -17.57 -8.60 -0.70
C THR A 46 -16.09 -8.78 -1.01
N ILE A 47 -15.24 -9.09 -0.02
CA ILE A 47 -14.12 -9.97 -0.32
C ILE A 47 -14.70 -11.38 -0.21
N PRO A 48 -15.04 -12.04 -1.33
CA PRO A 48 -15.58 -13.38 -1.24
C PRO A 48 -14.53 -14.29 -0.59
N ALA A 49 -14.97 -15.15 0.33
CA ALA A 49 -14.10 -16.04 1.11
C ALA A 49 -13.03 -16.71 0.21
N PRO A 50 -11.79 -16.93 0.70
CA PRO A 50 -10.71 -17.55 -0.06
C PRO A 50 -11.20 -18.70 -0.94
N SER A 51 -11.13 -18.54 -2.26
CA SER A 51 -11.56 -19.57 -3.23
C SER A 51 -10.63 -19.59 -4.45
N PRO A 52 -10.56 -20.72 -5.19
CA PRO A 52 -9.65 -20.85 -6.31
C PRO A 52 -9.94 -19.78 -7.37
N GLY A 53 -8.93 -18.97 -7.69
CA GLY A 53 -9.06 -17.87 -8.66
C GLY A 53 -9.68 -16.59 -8.07
N HIS A 54 -9.82 -16.48 -6.75
CA HIS A 54 -10.09 -15.19 -6.12
C HIS A 54 -8.84 -14.32 -6.17
N GLU A 55 -8.90 -13.41 -7.13
CA GLU A 55 -7.97 -12.32 -7.35
C GLU A 55 -8.76 -11.02 -7.16
N PHE A 56 -8.12 -10.00 -6.62
CA PHE A 56 -8.70 -8.66 -6.59
C PHE A 56 -7.64 -7.62 -6.97
N GLU A 57 -8.10 -6.51 -7.52
CA GLU A 57 -7.27 -5.45 -8.05
C GLU A 57 -7.53 -4.13 -7.33
N ASP A 58 -6.69 -3.13 -7.61
CA ASP A 58 -6.92 -1.76 -7.14
C ASP A 58 -8.20 -1.15 -7.76
N ILE A 59 -8.60 -1.54 -8.97
CA ILE A 59 -9.80 -0.99 -9.64
C ILE A 59 -11.12 -1.44 -9.03
N ASP A 60 -11.11 -2.54 -8.27
CA ASP A 60 -12.33 -3.08 -7.67
C ASP A 60 -12.88 -2.13 -6.59
N ASN A 61 -12.12 -1.08 -6.21
CA ASN A 61 -12.52 -0.04 -5.25
C ASN A 61 -13.16 -0.63 -3.99
N ILE A 62 -12.64 -1.78 -3.54
CA ILE A 62 -13.16 -2.48 -2.38
C ILE A 62 -12.83 -1.63 -1.13
N TYR A 63 -13.76 -0.75 -0.77
CA TYR A 63 -13.86 0.00 0.50
C TYR A 63 -12.74 1.01 0.81
N SER A 64 -11.88 1.31 -0.17
CA SER A 64 -11.12 2.57 -0.19
C SER A 64 -11.91 3.65 -0.93
N GLY A 65 -12.04 4.85 -0.36
CA GLY A 65 -12.84 5.91 -0.98
C GLY A 65 -13.22 7.04 -0.04
N ILE A 66 -13.88 8.06 -0.60
CA ILE A 66 -14.38 9.19 0.18
C ILE A 66 -15.62 8.75 0.96
N GLN A 67 -15.56 8.92 2.28
CA GLN A 67 -16.66 8.70 3.20
C GLN A 67 -17.19 10.03 3.72
N ARG A 68 -18.44 10.00 4.20
CA ARG A 68 -19.11 11.14 4.82
C ARG A 68 -19.65 10.73 6.19
N ILE A 69 -19.37 11.56 7.19
CA ILE A 69 -20.07 11.54 8.48
C ILE A 69 -20.86 12.85 8.56
N ASP A 70 -22.19 12.76 8.70
CA ASP A 70 -23.05 13.92 8.87
C ASP A 70 -23.36 14.22 10.34
N TYR A 71 -23.93 15.39 10.59
CA TYR A 71 -24.40 15.82 11.92
C TYR A 71 -25.26 14.76 12.61
N ASP A 72 -26.24 14.16 11.90
CA ASP A 72 -27.18 13.21 12.49
C ASP A 72 -26.48 11.94 12.99
N ALA A 73 -25.49 11.42 12.27
CA ALA A 73 -24.69 10.26 12.68
C ALA A 73 -23.88 10.55 13.97
N LEU A 74 -23.32 11.75 14.08
CA LEU A 74 -22.58 12.18 15.27
C LEU A 74 -23.51 12.42 16.47
N VAL A 75 -24.70 13.00 16.26
CA VAL A 75 -25.73 13.12 17.31
C VAL A 75 -26.19 11.74 17.78
N ALA A 76 -26.45 10.80 16.86
CA ALA A 76 -26.83 9.43 17.20
C ALA A 76 -25.75 8.70 17.99
N SER A 77 -24.49 9.10 17.80
CA SER A 77 -23.33 8.63 18.57
C SER A 77 -23.15 9.38 19.89
N ALA A 78 -24.01 10.35 20.24
CA ALA A 78 -23.92 11.14 21.48
C ALA A 78 -22.62 11.96 21.62
N ILE A 79 -22.13 12.50 20.50
CA ILE A 79 -20.97 13.40 20.43
C ILE A 79 -21.29 14.74 21.12
N PRO A 80 -20.45 15.25 22.05
CA PRO A 80 -20.74 16.46 22.82
C PRO A 80 -20.26 17.74 22.10
N PHE A 81 -20.93 18.14 21.03
CA PHE A 81 -20.54 19.30 20.19
C PHE A 81 -20.38 20.63 20.94
N THR A 82 -21.01 20.80 22.10
CA THR A 82 -20.88 22.04 22.88
C THR A 82 -19.55 22.15 23.64
N THR A 83 -18.67 21.14 23.55
CA THR A 83 -17.42 21.06 24.31
C THR A 83 -16.17 21.36 23.49
N PHE A 84 -16.28 21.46 22.16
CA PHE A 84 -15.18 21.71 21.23
C PHE A 84 -15.71 22.41 19.96
N SER A 85 -14.83 23.03 19.18
CA SER A 85 -15.18 23.61 17.88
C SER A 85 -14.84 22.64 16.73
N THR A 86 -15.42 22.82 15.55
CA THR A 86 -15.18 21.94 14.40
C THR A 86 -13.70 21.85 14.01
N GLU A 87 -12.91 22.90 14.23
CA GLU A 87 -11.46 22.88 13.98
C GLU A 87 -10.69 21.92 14.88
N ASN A 88 -11.28 21.50 16.00
CA ASN A 88 -10.68 20.55 16.93
C ASN A 88 -10.83 19.09 16.50
N ILE A 89 -11.69 18.80 15.52
CA ILE A 89 -12.02 17.43 15.11
C ILE A 89 -10.81 16.75 14.46
N GLN A 90 -10.62 15.47 14.77
CA GLN A 90 -9.60 14.61 14.19
C GLN A 90 -10.21 13.23 13.87
N ILE A 91 -9.69 12.57 12.83
CA ILE A 91 -9.93 11.15 12.57
C ILE A 91 -8.58 10.45 12.52
N PHE A 92 -8.47 9.33 13.23
CA PHE A 92 -7.28 8.49 13.27
C PHE A 92 -7.55 7.12 12.64
N ALA A 93 -6.58 6.62 11.88
CA ALA A 93 -6.52 5.26 11.38
C ALA A 93 -5.06 4.86 11.16
N ARG A 94 -4.75 3.57 11.25
CA ARG A 94 -3.36 3.06 11.15
C ARG A 94 -2.38 3.86 12.02
N GLU A 95 -2.81 4.17 13.24
CA GLU A 95 -2.07 4.94 14.26
C GLU A 95 -1.73 6.39 13.89
N LYS A 96 -2.37 6.95 12.84
CA LYS A 96 -2.07 8.30 12.34
C LYS A 96 -3.35 9.09 12.13
N GLU A 97 -3.25 10.40 12.33
CA GLU A 97 -4.30 11.32 11.92
C GLU A 97 -4.41 11.30 10.39
N ILE A 98 -5.64 11.30 9.86
CA ILE A 98 -5.90 11.42 8.42
C ILE A 98 -6.46 12.83 8.12
N PRO A 99 -6.17 13.39 6.93
CA PRO A 99 -6.77 14.65 6.52
C PRO A 99 -8.28 14.52 6.35
N ILE A 100 -9.00 15.53 6.83
CA ILE A 100 -10.46 15.65 6.69
C ILE A 100 -10.84 16.98 6.06
N HIS A 101 -11.99 17.03 5.41
CA HIS A 101 -12.67 18.25 5.02
C HIS A 101 -13.93 18.39 5.87
N ILE A 102 -14.17 19.58 6.39
CA ILE A 102 -15.34 19.89 7.20
C ILE A 102 -16.11 20.97 6.47
N GLU A 103 -17.40 20.74 6.24
CA GLU A 103 -18.35 21.73 5.77
C GLU A 103 -19.26 22.08 6.94
N ASP A 104 -19.02 23.24 7.53
CA ASP A 104 -19.70 23.77 8.72
C ASP A 104 -20.29 25.18 8.49
N GLY A 105 -20.37 25.62 7.22
CA GLY A 105 -20.82 26.98 6.90
C GLY A 105 -19.91 28.11 7.41
N GLY A 106 -18.74 27.79 7.98
CA GLY A 106 -17.74 28.75 8.46
C GLY A 106 -18.04 29.38 9.82
N ASP A 107 -18.86 28.76 10.66
CA ASP A 107 -19.22 29.28 11.99
C ASP A 107 -18.55 28.53 13.17
N SER A 108 -17.69 27.57 12.87
CA SER A 108 -16.95 26.74 13.84
C SER A 108 -17.84 25.84 14.71
N SER A 109 -19.10 25.62 14.33
CA SER A 109 -20.08 24.75 14.99
C SER A 109 -20.41 23.53 14.12
N MET A 110 -20.88 22.45 14.75
CA MET A 110 -21.45 21.32 14.00
C MET A 110 -22.97 21.35 14.17
N ASP A 111 -23.67 21.79 13.14
CA ASP A 111 -25.09 22.08 13.11
C ASP A 111 -25.84 21.16 12.10
N PRO A 112 -27.19 21.10 12.15
CA PRO A 112 -27.97 20.31 11.21
C PRO A 112 -27.73 20.71 9.75
N GLY A 113 -27.12 19.80 8.98
CA GLY A 113 -26.74 20.00 7.57
C GLY A 113 -25.24 19.82 7.33
N ASP A 114 -24.44 20.00 8.37
CA ASP A 114 -22.99 19.94 8.31
C ASP A 114 -22.48 18.50 8.18
N TYR A 115 -21.26 18.37 7.67
CA TYR A 115 -20.65 17.07 7.46
C TYR A 115 -19.12 17.11 7.37
N ILE A 116 -18.54 15.93 7.52
CA ILE A 116 -17.11 15.68 7.42
C ILE A 116 -16.89 14.71 6.27
N LEU A 117 -15.97 15.05 5.37
CA LEU A 117 -15.49 14.17 4.31
C LEU A 117 -14.05 13.73 4.60
N PHE A 118 -13.76 12.46 4.35
CA PHE A 118 -12.43 11.89 4.55
C PHE A 118 -12.24 10.68 3.63
N TYR A 119 -11.00 10.43 3.22
CA TYR A 119 -10.69 9.24 2.44
C TYR A 119 -10.34 8.08 3.38
N THR A 120 -11.04 6.95 3.22
CA THR A 120 -10.71 5.71 3.92
C THR A 120 -9.91 4.80 3.01
N GLU A 121 -9.00 4.05 3.60
CA GLU A 121 -8.35 2.88 3.02
C GLU A 121 -8.89 1.61 3.68
N ARG A 122 -9.02 0.53 2.91
CA ARG A 122 -9.30 -0.82 3.45
C ARG A 122 -8.14 -1.32 4.33
N ASN A 123 -8.35 -2.39 5.10
CA ASN A 123 -7.20 -3.04 5.74
C ASN A 123 -6.37 -3.82 4.71
N ASP A 124 -5.07 -3.83 4.92
CA ASP A 124 -4.07 -4.57 4.14
C ASP A 124 -2.97 -5.10 5.08
N GLY A 125 -1.86 -5.59 4.53
CA GLY A 125 -0.76 -6.17 5.30
C GLY A 125 0.13 -5.14 6.03
N TRP A 126 -0.24 -3.86 6.12
CA TRP A 126 0.59 -2.82 6.72
C TRP A 126 1.05 -3.18 8.14
N LEU A 127 0.14 -3.65 8.99
CA LEU A 127 0.47 -4.06 10.36
C LEU A 127 1.13 -5.44 10.39
N ASP A 128 0.72 -6.33 9.50
CA ASP A 128 1.25 -7.69 9.39
C ASP A 128 2.73 -7.70 9.00
N SER A 129 3.22 -6.66 8.30
CA SER A 129 4.65 -6.52 8.03
C SER A 129 5.50 -6.48 9.31
N THR A 130 4.94 -6.07 10.45
CA THR A 130 5.69 -5.89 11.70
C THR A 130 6.03 -7.18 12.43
N ILE A 131 5.42 -8.30 12.06
CA ILE A 131 5.69 -9.63 12.67
C ILE A 131 6.74 -10.46 11.91
N TYR A 132 7.20 -9.95 10.75
CA TYR A 132 8.34 -10.48 10.02
C TYR A 132 9.65 -9.97 10.65
N VAL A 133 10.73 -10.73 10.45
CA VAL A 133 12.07 -10.29 10.89
C VAL A 133 12.53 -9.05 10.10
N ASP A 134 12.34 -9.08 8.79
CA ASP A 134 12.40 -7.90 7.92
C ASP A 134 10.96 -7.56 7.49
N PRO A 135 10.43 -6.35 7.73
CA PRO A 135 9.07 -6.01 7.28
C PRO A 135 8.86 -6.10 5.77
N ASN A 136 9.93 -5.99 4.98
CA ASN A 136 9.87 -6.22 3.54
C ASN A 136 9.73 -7.70 3.20
N ASP A 137 9.82 -8.60 4.18
CA ASP A 137 9.71 -10.04 3.96
C ASP A 137 8.30 -10.53 3.67
N ILE A 138 7.27 -9.72 3.97
CA ILE A 138 5.86 -10.03 3.73
C ILE A 138 5.59 -10.55 2.31
N GLY A 139 4.86 -11.67 2.22
CA GLY A 139 4.51 -12.28 0.93
C GLY A 139 3.41 -11.55 0.19
N ASN A 140 2.36 -11.11 0.91
CA ASN A 140 1.25 -10.37 0.32
C ASN A 140 0.94 -9.10 1.12
N PRO A 141 1.48 -7.94 0.70
CA PRO A 141 1.26 -6.69 1.41
C PRO A 141 -0.16 -6.14 1.22
N PHE A 142 -0.90 -6.64 0.21
CA PHE A 142 -2.23 -6.14 -0.12
C PHE A 142 -3.34 -6.89 0.60
N TYR A 143 -3.07 -7.98 1.33
CA TYR A 143 -4.13 -8.74 1.99
C TYR A 143 -3.69 -9.13 3.38
N SER A 144 -4.48 -8.73 4.39
CA SER A 144 -4.14 -9.03 5.78
C SER A 144 -4.24 -10.53 6.07
N MET A 145 -3.33 -11.00 6.90
CA MET A 145 -3.29 -12.37 7.41
C MET A 145 -4.35 -12.62 8.50
N TYR A 146 -4.85 -11.57 9.15
CA TYR A 146 -5.68 -11.70 10.35
C TYR A 146 -7.09 -11.11 10.21
N ASP A 147 -7.21 -9.89 9.68
CA ASP A 147 -8.49 -9.18 9.64
C ASP A 147 -8.56 -8.27 8.40
N ASP A 148 -9.66 -8.31 7.67
CA ASP A 148 -9.91 -7.40 6.55
C ASP A 148 -10.61 -6.09 6.98
N THR A 149 -10.94 -5.98 8.26
CA THR A 149 -11.58 -4.82 8.88
C THR A 149 -10.55 -3.85 9.46
N LEU A 150 -10.64 -2.58 9.08
CA LEU A 150 -9.87 -1.50 9.69
C LEU A 150 -10.79 -0.64 10.57
N GLU A 151 -10.34 -0.35 11.79
CA GLU A 151 -11.05 0.54 12.72
C GLU A 151 -10.52 1.97 12.56
N TYR A 152 -11.44 2.92 12.40
CA TYR A 152 -11.19 4.35 12.40
C TYR A 152 -11.72 4.96 13.68
N PHE A 153 -11.06 6.01 14.18
CA PHE A 153 -11.42 6.67 15.43
C PHE A 153 -11.67 8.15 15.18
N PHE A 154 -12.92 8.57 15.36
CA PHE A 154 -13.28 9.97 15.50
C PHE A 154 -12.95 10.47 16.90
N THR A 155 -12.31 11.63 16.97
CA THR A 155 -11.96 12.31 18.22
C THR A 155 -11.86 13.83 18.01
N TRP A 156 -11.55 14.55 19.09
CA TRP A 156 -11.29 15.99 19.07
C TRP A 156 -10.20 16.35 20.08
N ASN A 157 -9.56 17.50 19.90
CA ASN A 157 -8.54 17.99 20.82
C ASN A 157 -8.76 19.46 21.20
N ALA A 158 -7.71 20.17 21.66
CA ALA A 158 -7.75 21.61 21.92
C ALA A 158 -6.94 22.44 20.89
N SER A 159 -6.46 21.80 19.82
CA SER A 159 -5.72 22.41 18.73
C SER A 159 -6.66 22.82 17.60
N THR A 160 -6.34 23.91 16.91
CA THR A 160 -6.96 24.26 15.63
C THR A 160 -6.05 23.92 14.45
N ASN A 161 -4.83 23.44 14.72
CA ASN A 161 -3.87 22.98 13.73
C ASN A 161 -3.89 21.45 13.68
N ASN A 162 -4.88 20.92 12.97
CA ASN A 162 -5.11 19.50 12.72
C ASN A 162 -5.03 19.23 11.19
N LEU A 163 -4.98 17.97 10.76
CA LEU A 163 -4.85 17.64 9.34
C LEU A 163 -6.14 17.95 8.59
N ARG A 164 -6.02 18.73 7.51
CA ARG A 164 -7.14 19.16 6.68
C ARG A 164 -6.80 19.04 5.21
N TYR A 165 -7.80 18.71 4.38
CA TYR A 165 -7.67 18.94 2.95
C TYR A 165 -7.68 20.44 2.65
N THR A 166 -6.79 20.88 1.77
CA THR A 166 -6.84 22.23 1.22
C THR A 166 -7.81 22.23 0.05
N VAL A 167 -8.83 23.09 0.11
CA VAL A 167 -9.78 23.23 -0.99
C VAL A 167 -9.10 23.99 -2.11
N GLU A 168 -8.95 23.34 -3.26
CA GLU A 168 -8.48 23.95 -4.50
C GLU A 168 -9.69 24.41 -5.32
N ASN A 169 -9.75 25.70 -5.63
CA ASN A 169 -10.86 26.34 -6.35
C ASN A 169 -10.40 27.04 -7.63
N ASP A 170 -9.12 26.89 -8.01
CA ASP A 170 -8.63 27.47 -9.25
C ASP A 170 -9.33 26.82 -10.46
N ILE A 171 -9.87 27.68 -11.31
CA ILE A 171 -10.57 27.33 -12.55
C ILE A 171 -9.82 27.84 -13.78
N ASP A 172 -8.70 28.54 -13.61
CA ASP A 172 -7.87 29.05 -14.70
C ASP A 172 -6.86 28.01 -15.18
N PHE A 173 -7.37 26.91 -15.72
CA PHE A 173 -6.56 25.83 -16.28
C PHE A 173 -5.62 26.30 -17.41
N ASN A 174 -5.94 27.42 -18.08
CA ASN A 174 -5.14 27.95 -19.20
C ASN A 174 -3.82 28.57 -18.76
N SER A 175 -3.71 29.01 -17.50
CA SER A 175 -2.48 29.57 -16.93
C SER A 175 -1.47 28.50 -16.51
N TYR A 176 -1.88 27.23 -16.47
CA TYR A 176 -1.02 26.10 -16.09
C TYR A 176 -0.56 25.31 -17.31
N THR A 177 0.68 24.82 -17.26
CA THR A 177 1.17 23.82 -18.21
C THR A 177 0.84 22.44 -17.65
N PRO A 178 0.08 21.59 -18.36
CA PRO A 178 -0.23 20.24 -17.89
C PRO A 178 1.04 19.43 -17.63
N ALA A 179 1.03 18.64 -16.55
CA ALA A 179 2.04 17.62 -16.36
C ALA A 179 1.95 16.58 -17.49
N ASN A 180 3.10 16.13 -17.99
CA ASN A 180 3.14 15.13 -19.06
C ASN A 180 2.54 13.78 -18.63
N TYR A 181 2.67 13.45 -17.35
CA TYR A 181 2.17 12.22 -16.75
C TYR A 181 1.87 12.42 -15.27
N VAL A 182 1.13 11.47 -14.72
CA VAL A 182 0.98 11.24 -13.28
C VAL A 182 1.43 9.81 -12.97
N LEU A 183 1.96 9.59 -11.77
CA LEU A 183 2.31 8.25 -11.31
C LEU A 183 1.09 7.63 -10.63
N TYR A 184 0.87 6.35 -10.91
CA TYR A 184 -0.13 5.55 -10.22
C TYR A 184 0.38 4.12 -10.06
N GLN A 185 -0.18 3.39 -9.11
CA GLN A 185 0.14 1.98 -8.87
C GLN A 185 -1.03 1.12 -9.34
N ARG A 186 -0.71 0.01 -10.01
CA ARG A 186 -1.64 -1.10 -10.26
C ARG A 186 -1.19 -2.30 -9.47
N TYR A 187 -2.12 -3.03 -8.87
CA TYR A 187 -1.81 -4.28 -8.22
C TYR A 187 -2.89 -5.32 -8.49
N ARG A 188 -2.47 -6.58 -8.42
CA ARG A 188 -3.38 -7.72 -8.29
C ARG A 188 -2.90 -8.59 -7.14
N SER A 189 -3.81 -8.96 -6.27
CA SER A 189 -3.54 -9.77 -5.08
C SER A 189 -4.34 -11.07 -5.11
N ASN A 190 -3.71 -12.17 -4.72
CA ASN A 190 -4.32 -13.48 -4.60
C ASN A 190 -4.59 -13.82 -3.13
N THR A 191 -5.75 -14.37 -2.83
CA THR A 191 -6.17 -14.67 -1.44
C THR A 191 -6.49 -16.13 -1.19
N TYR A 192 -6.15 -17.02 -2.13
CA TYR A 192 -6.68 -18.38 -2.12
C TYR A 192 -5.95 -19.33 -1.17
N TYR A 193 -4.62 -19.34 -1.21
CA TYR A 193 -3.82 -20.34 -0.50
C TYR A 193 -2.80 -19.67 0.39
N TYR A 194 -2.79 -20.05 1.67
CA TYR A 194 -1.77 -19.58 2.61
C TYR A 194 -0.47 -20.36 2.39
N ILE A 195 0.61 -19.66 2.11
CA ILE A 195 1.97 -20.21 2.00
C ILE A 195 2.74 -19.91 3.28
N GLU A 196 3.50 -20.89 3.75
CA GLU A 196 4.25 -20.86 5.01
C GLU A 196 5.63 -20.17 4.87
N GLY A 197 5.90 -19.55 3.71
CA GLY A 197 7.17 -18.91 3.40
C GLY A 197 8.34 -19.89 3.30
N GLU A 198 9.57 -19.37 3.37
CA GLU A 198 10.80 -20.18 3.34
C GLU A 198 10.88 -21.14 4.53
N HIS A 199 11.05 -22.43 4.24
CA HIS A 199 11.16 -23.47 5.27
C HIS A 199 12.00 -24.68 4.82
N VAL A 200 12.33 -25.56 5.76
CA VAL A 200 13.12 -26.78 5.49
C VAL A 200 12.29 -28.01 5.85
N SER A 201 11.99 -28.84 4.85
CA SER A 201 11.15 -30.03 5.01
C SER A 201 9.81 -29.68 5.69
N GLU A 202 9.49 -30.25 6.85
CA GLU A 202 8.25 -29.97 7.57
C GLU A 202 8.46 -28.96 8.73
N SER A 203 9.58 -28.24 8.74
CA SER A 203 9.96 -27.33 9.83
C SER A 203 9.80 -25.87 9.43
N THR A 204 8.82 -25.19 10.04
CA THR A 204 8.56 -23.76 9.88
C THR A 204 9.08 -22.95 11.08
N SER A 205 9.31 -21.66 10.86
CA SER A 205 9.74 -20.73 11.90
C SER A 205 8.58 -20.32 12.81
N SER A 206 8.87 -19.91 14.05
CA SER A 206 7.89 -19.25 14.92
C SER A 206 7.68 -17.76 14.57
N PHE A 207 8.57 -17.20 13.76
CA PHE A 207 8.42 -15.89 13.13
C PHE A 207 7.92 -16.09 11.70
N ASN A 208 7.25 -15.09 11.14
CA ASN A 208 6.88 -15.14 9.74
C ASN A 208 8.13 -15.17 8.84
N ALA A 209 8.16 -16.17 7.96
CA ALA A 209 9.27 -16.40 7.03
C ALA A 209 9.15 -15.52 5.78
N SER A 210 10.23 -15.42 5.00
CA SER A 210 10.19 -14.65 3.74
C SER A 210 9.12 -15.22 2.80
N ILE A 211 8.31 -14.32 2.23
CA ILE A 211 7.20 -14.62 1.32
C ILE A 211 6.04 -15.38 1.97
N GLU A 212 6.02 -15.56 3.29
CA GLU A 212 4.84 -16.09 3.99
C GLU A 212 3.61 -15.20 3.76
N GLY A 213 2.42 -15.80 3.68
CA GLY A 213 1.15 -15.06 3.52
C GLY A 213 0.19 -15.67 2.51
N TRP A 214 -0.82 -14.89 2.11
CA TRP A 214 -1.85 -15.35 1.17
C TRP A 214 -1.40 -15.23 -0.28
N SER A 215 -1.63 -16.27 -1.07
CA SER A 215 -1.12 -16.40 -2.44
C SER A 215 -2.11 -17.11 -3.36
N SER A 216 -1.71 -17.33 -4.61
CA SER A 216 -2.43 -18.18 -5.55
C SER A 216 -2.30 -19.66 -5.17
N GLY A 217 -3.07 -20.53 -5.82
CA GLY A 217 -2.92 -21.96 -5.62
C GLY A 217 -1.59 -22.48 -6.15
N LYS A 218 -1.11 -23.59 -5.57
CA LYS A 218 0.08 -24.32 -6.06
C LYS A 218 -0.17 -24.81 -7.49
N VAL A 219 0.82 -24.61 -8.36
CA VAL A 219 0.82 -25.11 -9.74
C VAL A 219 2.00 -26.06 -9.93
N ASN A 220 1.82 -27.07 -10.79
CA ASN A 220 2.86 -28.05 -11.11
C ASN A 220 3.42 -27.76 -12.52
N GLY A 221 4.73 -27.59 -12.63
CA GLY A 221 5.43 -27.42 -13.91
C GLY A 221 5.65 -28.75 -14.66
N VAL A 222 5.53 -29.90 -13.99
CA VAL A 222 5.76 -31.21 -14.59
C VAL A 222 4.51 -31.75 -15.30
N SER A 223 4.60 -32.31 -16.52
CA SER A 223 5.70 -32.27 -17.49
C SER A 223 5.35 -31.29 -18.60
N GLY A 224 6.20 -30.30 -18.87
CA GLY A 224 6.02 -29.37 -19.99
C GLY A 224 5.96 -27.89 -19.62
N GLY A 225 6.26 -27.55 -18.37
CA GLY A 225 6.22 -26.20 -17.84
C GLY A 225 4.80 -25.72 -17.56
N PHE A 226 4.70 -24.54 -16.98
CA PHE A 226 3.45 -23.84 -16.74
C PHE A 226 3.60 -22.37 -17.12
N THR A 227 2.57 -21.75 -17.68
CA THR A 227 2.56 -20.31 -17.92
C THR A 227 1.36 -19.72 -17.20
N TYR A 228 1.64 -18.95 -16.15
CA TYR A 228 0.65 -18.10 -15.54
C TYR A 228 0.56 -16.81 -16.34
N ASN A 229 -0.61 -16.55 -16.92
CA ASN A 229 -0.92 -15.29 -17.59
C ASN A 229 -1.79 -14.47 -16.66
N ILE A 230 -1.31 -13.28 -16.27
CA ILE A 230 -2.04 -12.38 -15.38
C ILE A 230 -3.27 -11.74 -16.10
N GLY A 231 -3.58 -12.11 -17.35
CA GLY A 231 -4.87 -11.85 -17.98
C GLY A 231 -5.21 -10.36 -18.07
N LEU A 232 -6.47 -9.99 -17.80
CA LEU A 232 -7.06 -8.62 -17.88
C LEU A 232 -6.47 -7.62 -16.86
N PHE A 233 -5.17 -7.63 -16.63
CA PHE A 233 -4.48 -6.67 -15.79
C PHE A 233 -4.01 -5.50 -16.66
N ASP A 234 -4.87 -4.51 -16.88
CA ASP A 234 -4.57 -3.39 -17.78
C ASP A 234 -3.87 -2.24 -17.02
N ILE A 235 -2.80 -1.71 -17.61
CA ILE A 235 -2.08 -0.52 -17.16
C ILE A 235 -2.48 0.64 -18.08
N ASN A 236 -3.65 1.21 -17.85
CA ASN A 236 -4.24 2.22 -18.73
C ASN A 236 -3.39 3.49 -18.90
N SER A 237 -3.48 4.12 -20.08
CA SER A 237 -2.89 5.45 -20.36
C SER A 237 -1.37 5.55 -20.10
N VAL A 238 -0.61 4.52 -20.47
CA VAL A 238 0.86 4.52 -20.32
C VAL A 238 1.48 5.67 -21.10
N TYR A 239 2.14 6.59 -20.40
CA TYR A 239 2.92 7.64 -21.02
C TYR A 239 4.28 7.09 -21.50
N GLN A 240 4.60 7.32 -22.78
CA GLN A 240 5.81 6.80 -23.45
C GLN A 240 6.69 7.92 -24.03
N GLY A 241 6.55 9.14 -23.51
CA GLY A 241 7.42 10.25 -23.89
C GLY A 241 8.88 10.04 -23.49
N LEU A 242 9.78 10.88 -24.00
CA LEU A 242 11.23 10.78 -23.73
C LEU A 242 11.58 11.00 -22.26
N ASP A 243 10.72 11.67 -21.50
CA ASP A 243 10.81 11.95 -20.08
C ASP A 243 9.97 10.99 -19.22
N ALA A 244 9.40 9.94 -19.82
CA ALA A 244 8.69 8.91 -19.07
C ALA A 244 9.68 8.14 -18.17
N PRO A 245 9.42 8.02 -16.86
CA PRO A 245 10.24 7.21 -15.97
C PRO A 245 10.05 5.72 -16.31
N ASN A 246 11.01 4.90 -15.88
CA ASN A 246 10.82 3.45 -15.93
C ASN A 246 9.62 3.05 -15.05
N VAL A 247 8.89 2.04 -15.52
CA VAL A 247 7.87 1.37 -14.72
C VAL A 247 8.57 0.50 -13.69
N LEU A 248 8.20 0.65 -12.43
CA LEU A 248 8.63 -0.23 -11.34
C LEU A 248 7.68 -1.42 -11.24
N CYS A 249 8.24 -2.61 -11.07
CA CYS A 249 7.50 -3.85 -10.98
C CYS A 249 8.03 -4.72 -9.85
N ASP A 250 7.10 -5.07 -8.96
CA ASP A 250 7.33 -5.94 -7.82
C ASP A 250 6.47 -7.20 -7.94
N GLY A 251 6.97 -8.30 -7.39
CA GLY A 251 6.25 -9.57 -7.36
C GLY A 251 6.98 -10.61 -6.49
N ALA A 252 6.32 -11.72 -6.23
CA ALA A 252 6.93 -12.84 -5.51
C ALA A 252 6.45 -14.18 -6.05
N ILE A 253 7.33 -15.18 -6.01
CA ILE A 253 7.03 -16.59 -6.28
C ILE A 253 7.76 -17.45 -5.26
N ILE A 254 7.18 -18.59 -4.88
CA ILE A 254 7.79 -19.52 -3.92
C ILE A 254 7.75 -20.95 -4.45
N GLY A 255 8.81 -21.71 -4.15
CA GLY A 255 8.86 -23.14 -4.40
C GLY A 255 7.88 -23.89 -3.49
N ALA A 256 7.05 -24.76 -4.06
CA ALA A 256 6.08 -25.54 -3.31
C ALA A 256 6.58 -26.96 -2.95
N SER A 257 7.83 -27.28 -3.28
CA SER A 257 8.44 -28.59 -3.04
C SER A 257 9.95 -28.49 -2.88
N ASP A 258 10.58 -29.59 -2.45
CA ASP A 258 12.02 -29.78 -2.57
C ASP A 258 12.33 -31.10 -3.28
N ALA A 259 11.92 -31.16 -4.56
CA ALA A 259 12.09 -32.35 -5.38
C ALA A 259 13.58 -32.62 -5.67
N ALA A 260 13.94 -33.89 -5.83
CA ALA A 260 15.28 -34.26 -6.25
C ALA A 260 15.54 -33.76 -7.69
N TYR A 261 16.69 -33.12 -7.90
CA TYR A 261 17.04 -32.51 -9.17
C TYR A 261 18.48 -32.81 -9.58
N GLY A 262 18.79 -32.57 -10.85
CA GLY A 262 20.15 -32.48 -11.36
C GLY A 262 20.38 -31.09 -11.95
N GLY A 263 21.56 -30.52 -11.76
CA GLY A 263 21.89 -29.18 -12.27
C GLY A 263 21.86 -28.10 -11.18
N THR A 264 21.35 -26.91 -11.51
CA THR A 264 21.49 -25.69 -10.69
C THR A 264 20.38 -25.47 -9.68
N GLY A 265 19.18 -26.04 -9.87
CA GLY A 265 18.06 -25.95 -8.94
C GLY A 265 16.89 -26.86 -9.34
N ASN A 266 15.87 -26.95 -8.47
CA ASN A 266 14.62 -27.69 -8.71
C ASN A 266 13.43 -26.77 -9.01
N HIS A 267 13.63 -25.46 -9.03
CA HIS A 267 12.64 -24.49 -9.46
C HIS A 267 13.26 -23.49 -10.44
N HIS A 268 12.55 -23.16 -11.51
CA HIS A 268 12.96 -22.15 -12.49
C HIS A 268 11.75 -21.35 -12.95
N ALA A 269 11.77 -20.04 -12.69
CA ALA A 269 10.73 -19.11 -13.11
C ALA A 269 11.29 -17.96 -13.95
N GLN A 270 10.59 -17.65 -15.03
CA GLN A 270 10.88 -16.52 -15.90
C GLN A 270 9.68 -15.58 -15.96
N TRP A 271 9.94 -14.30 -15.68
CA TRP A 271 8.97 -13.21 -15.71
C TRP A 271 9.16 -12.42 -17.00
N SER A 272 8.09 -12.21 -17.76
CA SER A 272 8.15 -11.49 -19.04
C SER A 272 6.95 -10.58 -19.26
N ILE A 273 7.15 -9.54 -20.08
CA ILE A 273 6.17 -8.49 -20.33
C ILE A 273 6.14 -8.05 -21.80
N GLY A 274 5.07 -7.41 -22.20
CA GLY A 274 4.86 -6.81 -23.51
C GLY A 274 4.59 -7.84 -24.61
N ALA A 275 4.27 -7.33 -25.81
CA ALA A 275 3.97 -8.17 -26.97
C ALA A 275 5.17 -9.01 -27.45
N SER A 276 6.39 -8.60 -27.12
CA SER A 276 7.63 -9.33 -27.43
C SER A 276 7.98 -10.40 -26.39
N ASN A 277 7.24 -10.50 -25.29
CA ASN A 277 7.61 -11.29 -24.10
C ASN A 277 9.04 -10.95 -23.63
N TYR A 278 9.33 -9.66 -23.50
CA TYR A 278 10.61 -9.19 -22.99
C TYR A 278 10.83 -9.74 -21.57
N VAL A 279 11.92 -10.47 -21.36
CA VAL A 279 12.25 -11.08 -20.07
C VAL A 279 12.76 -10.01 -19.11
N ILE A 280 12.01 -9.76 -18.04
CA ILE A 280 12.40 -8.81 -16.99
C ILE A 280 13.15 -9.52 -15.85
N ASN A 281 12.91 -10.82 -15.65
CA ASN A 281 13.63 -11.62 -14.67
C ASN A 281 13.62 -13.10 -15.04
N ASP A 282 14.71 -13.80 -14.72
CA ASP A 282 14.89 -15.24 -14.95
C ASP A 282 15.68 -15.80 -13.78
N THR A 283 15.03 -16.62 -12.94
CA THR A 283 15.59 -17.06 -11.66
C THR A 283 15.42 -18.56 -11.46
N ILE A 284 16.48 -19.18 -10.93
CA ILE A 284 16.53 -20.59 -10.53
C ILE A 284 16.82 -20.66 -9.03
N TRP A 285 16.08 -21.49 -8.30
CA TRP A 285 16.30 -21.71 -6.86
C TRP A 285 16.04 -23.16 -6.44
N ILE A 286 16.23 -23.43 -5.15
CA ILE A 286 16.11 -24.78 -4.57
C ILE A 286 15.10 -24.77 -3.42
N GLY A 287 14.27 -25.79 -3.39
CA GLY A 287 13.38 -26.11 -2.28
C GLY A 287 12.29 -25.07 -2.06
N TYR A 288 11.81 -25.00 -0.82
CA TYR A 288 10.75 -24.08 -0.41
C TYR A 288 11.19 -22.61 -0.31
N ASN A 289 12.27 -22.22 -0.99
CA ASN A 289 12.70 -20.83 -1.02
C ASN A 289 11.81 -20.00 -1.95
N GLY A 290 11.77 -18.69 -1.70
CA GLY A 290 11.01 -17.73 -2.47
C GLY A 290 11.90 -16.71 -3.18
N VAL A 291 11.45 -16.26 -4.34
CA VAL A 291 12.10 -15.22 -5.13
C VAL A 291 11.21 -14.00 -5.17
N LYS A 292 11.75 -12.86 -4.73
CA LYS A 292 11.13 -11.56 -4.95
C LYS A 292 11.66 -10.95 -6.24
N LEU A 293 10.73 -10.47 -7.04
CA LEU A 293 10.99 -9.61 -8.16
C LEU A 293 11.00 -8.17 -7.67
N HIS A 294 12.11 -7.47 -7.90
CA HIS A 294 12.15 -6.01 -7.95
C HIS A 294 12.81 -5.65 -9.27
N SER A 295 12.07 -5.04 -10.18
CA SER A 295 12.55 -4.77 -11.54
C SER A 295 12.02 -3.46 -12.07
N GLU A 296 12.77 -2.88 -12.99
CA GLU A 296 12.37 -1.68 -13.70
C GLU A 296 12.47 -1.90 -15.21
N PHE A 297 11.54 -1.32 -15.96
CA PHE A 297 11.58 -1.42 -17.41
C PHE A 297 11.00 -0.18 -18.10
N SER A 298 11.43 0.06 -19.34
CA SER A 298 10.93 1.19 -20.13
C SER A 298 9.44 1.03 -20.43
N PRO A 299 8.60 2.08 -20.26
CA PRO A 299 7.18 2.02 -20.61
C PRO A 299 6.95 1.73 -22.10
N THR A 300 7.96 1.93 -22.96
CA THR A 300 7.90 1.57 -24.40
C THR A 300 7.82 0.07 -24.67
N LEU A 301 8.06 -0.79 -23.67
CA LEU A 301 7.86 -2.24 -23.80
C LEU A 301 6.38 -2.63 -23.74
N LEU A 302 5.54 -1.74 -23.20
CA LEU A 302 4.10 -1.91 -23.13
C LEU A 302 3.45 -1.38 -24.43
N PRO A 303 2.34 -1.98 -24.89
CA PRO A 303 1.52 -1.33 -25.90
C PRO A 303 0.87 -0.08 -25.30
N SER A 304 0.55 0.91 -26.14
CA SER A 304 -0.18 2.11 -25.71
C SER A 304 -1.58 1.81 -25.18
N SER A 305 -2.14 0.62 -25.51
CA SER A 305 -3.41 0.15 -24.94
C SER A 305 -3.31 -0.12 -23.44
N GLY A 306 -2.11 -0.35 -22.91
CA GLY A 306 -1.88 -0.66 -21.50
C GLY A 306 -1.79 -2.14 -21.18
N ASP A 307 -2.11 -3.04 -22.13
CA ASP A 307 -2.05 -4.49 -21.95
C ASP A 307 -0.61 -4.97 -21.71
N PRO A 308 -0.22 -5.33 -20.47
CA PRO A 308 1.15 -5.65 -20.19
C PRO A 308 1.54 -7.04 -20.68
N ASN A 309 0.58 -7.92 -20.97
CA ASN A 309 0.86 -9.33 -21.29
C ASN A 309 1.88 -9.91 -20.30
N PHE A 310 1.61 -9.74 -19.02
CA PHE A 310 2.51 -10.14 -17.96
C PHE A 310 2.42 -11.67 -17.77
N LEU A 311 3.54 -12.34 -17.98
CA LEU A 311 3.63 -13.80 -17.92
C LEU A 311 4.68 -14.24 -16.91
N ILE A 312 4.32 -15.23 -16.10
CA ILE A 312 5.25 -15.98 -15.25
C ILE A 312 5.30 -17.40 -15.81
N LYS A 313 6.46 -17.81 -16.32
CA LYS A 313 6.69 -19.15 -16.86
C LYS A 313 7.48 -19.96 -15.86
N ILE A 314 6.93 -21.10 -15.46
CA ILE A 314 7.65 -22.15 -14.76
C ILE A 314 8.23 -23.07 -15.83
N ILE A 315 9.55 -23.23 -15.82
CA ILE A 315 10.33 -23.95 -16.84
C ILE A 315 10.94 -25.17 -16.16
N ASP A 316 10.67 -26.37 -16.67
CA ASP A 316 11.34 -27.60 -16.24
C ASP A 316 11.37 -27.87 -14.70
N ASP A 317 10.37 -27.38 -13.97
CA ASP A 317 10.07 -27.65 -12.55
C ASP A 317 9.20 -28.91 -12.43
#